data_AF-U7NLM2-F1
#
_entry.id   AF-U7NLM2-F1
#
_cell.length_a   1.000
_cell.length_b   1.000
_cell.length_c   1.000
_cell.angle_alpha   90.00
_cell.angle_beta   90.00
_cell.angle_gamma   90.00
#
_symmetry.space_group_name_H-M   'P 1'
#
loop_
_entity.id
_entity.type
_entity.pdbx_description
1 polymer ?
#
loop_
_entity_poly.entity_id
_entity_poly.type
_entity_poly.pdbx_seq_one_letter_code
_entity_poly.pdbx_strand_id
1 'polypeptide(L)'
;MRNAMESRLTQAIDDTTAASSEAVSVTIVVVALVVLIALSLIIGRSVSGSLQQIISSLRNMASGEGDLTYRIEYTGKDELRDLYLNRSKALPNGQSAKPFELPEGNATRAEFHDKVTGRNDAQLKAFWSQQVFTGRGQPPAEAGSASGMKAQVASTPGAIGYIDSADVDDSVKVILTP
;
A
#
# COMPACT_ATOMS: atom_id res chain seq x y z
N MET A 1 2.36 40.81 -59.17
CA MET A 1 2.68 41.14 -57.77
C MET A 1 1.82 40.36 -56.77
N ARG A 2 0.48 40.39 -56.86
CA ARG A 2 -0.42 39.64 -55.95
C ARG A 2 -0.11 38.13 -55.86
N ASN A 3 0.03 37.44 -57.00
CA ASN A 3 0.30 35.98 -57.00
C ASN A 3 1.64 35.59 -56.35
N ALA A 4 2.65 36.47 -56.41
CA ALA A 4 3.93 36.25 -55.75
C ALA A 4 3.84 36.48 -54.23
N MET A 5 2.93 37.34 -53.78
CA MET A 5 2.64 37.56 -52.37
C MET A 5 1.87 36.38 -51.76
N GLU A 6 0.84 35.89 -52.46
CA GLU A 6 0.06 34.71 -52.08
C GLU A 6 0.95 33.46 -51.94
N SER A 7 1.81 33.20 -52.94
CA SER A 7 2.74 32.06 -52.89
C SER A 7 3.73 32.15 -51.72
N ARG A 8 4.18 33.35 -51.36
CA ARG A 8 5.07 33.55 -50.19
C ARG A 8 4.34 33.36 -48.87
N LEU A 9 3.07 33.75 -48.80
CA LEU A 9 2.24 33.55 -47.62
C LEU A 9 1.95 32.07 -47.40
N THR A 10 1.55 31.35 -48.46
CA THR A 10 1.33 29.90 -48.39
C THR A 10 2.61 29.16 -47.99
N GLN A 11 3.74 29.50 -48.59
CA GLN A 11 5.04 28.89 -48.24
C GLN A 11 5.42 29.15 -46.78
N ALA A 12 5.22 30.37 -46.28
CA ALA A 12 5.51 30.69 -44.88
C ALA A 12 4.60 29.92 -43.88
N ILE A 13 3.35 29.64 -44.26
CA ILE A 13 2.42 28.84 -43.44
C ILE A 13 2.83 27.36 -43.48
N ASP A 14 3.18 26.83 -44.65
CA ASP A 14 3.63 25.44 -44.81
C ASP A 14 4.94 25.20 -44.04
N ASP A 15 5.91 26.13 -44.12
CA ASP A 15 7.16 26.05 -43.36
C ASP A 15 6.92 26.10 -41.84
N THR A 16 5.95 26.91 -41.40
CA THR A 16 5.58 27.02 -39.97
C THR A 16 4.85 25.77 -39.47
N THR A 17 3.94 25.21 -40.27
CA THR A 17 3.20 23.99 -39.90
C THR A 17 4.10 22.76 -39.92
N ALA A 18 5.02 22.66 -40.88
CA ALA A 18 6.04 21.61 -40.93
C ALA A 18 6.97 21.69 -39.70
N ALA A 19 7.53 22.86 -39.40
CA ALA A 19 8.42 23.06 -38.25
C ALA A 19 7.75 22.76 -36.90
N SER A 20 6.46 23.10 -36.76
CA SER A 20 5.70 22.78 -35.53
C SER A 20 5.41 21.29 -35.39
N SER A 21 5.14 20.57 -36.48
CA SER A 21 4.88 19.12 -36.44
C SER A 21 6.13 18.30 -36.06
N GLU A 22 7.29 18.66 -36.58
CA GLU A 22 8.57 18.02 -36.24
C GLU A 22 8.92 18.22 -34.76
N ALA A 23 8.78 19.45 -34.25
CA ALA A 23 9.04 19.78 -32.86
C ALA A 23 8.13 19.00 -31.87
N VAL A 24 6.85 18.82 -32.22
CA VAL A 24 5.89 18.04 -31.41
C VAL A 24 6.28 16.56 -31.37
N SER A 25 6.64 15.97 -32.52
CA SER A 25 7.02 14.56 -32.59
C SER A 25 8.27 14.22 -31.76
N VAL A 26 9.30 15.09 -31.82
CA VAL A 26 10.54 14.92 -31.05
C VAL A 26 10.25 15.01 -29.54
N THR A 27 9.39 15.93 -29.12
CA THR A 27 9.04 16.10 -27.71
C THR A 27 8.33 14.87 -27.14
N ILE A 28 7.40 14.28 -27.90
CA ILE A 28 6.69 13.06 -27.49
C ILE A 28 7.66 11.89 -27.34
N VAL A 29 8.59 11.71 -28.28
CA VAL A 29 9.60 10.64 -28.21
C VAL A 29 10.52 10.80 -26.99
N VAL A 30 10.96 12.03 -26.70
CA VAL A 30 11.79 12.31 -25.52
C VAL A 30 11.04 12.01 -24.23
N VAL A 31 9.79 12.44 -24.12
CA VAL A 31 8.95 12.14 -22.93
C VAL A 31 8.72 10.64 -22.79
N ALA A 32 8.42 9.93 -23.89
CA ALA A 32 8.25 8.49 -23.87
C ALA A 32 9.51 7.76 -23.39
N LEU A 33 10.71 8.16 -23.84
CA LEU A 33 11.98 7.60 -23.39
C LEU A 33 12.22 7.85 -21.90
N VAL A 34 11.96 9.07 -21.41
CA VAL A 34 12.09 9.40 -19.99
C VAL A 34 11.15 8.54 -19.13
N VAL A 35 9.90 8.35 -19.58
CA VAL A 35 8.93 7.49 -18.90
C VAL A 35 9.40 6.04 -18.88
N LEU A 36 9.91 5.51 -19.99
CA LEU A 36 10.45 4.14 -20.07
C LEU A 36 11.64 3.94 -19.13
N ILE A 37 12.56 4.91 -19.06
CA ILE A 37 13.71 4.87 -18.13
C ILE A 37 13.22 4.91 -16.68
N ALA A 38 12.28 5.80 -16.35
CA ALA A 38 11.71 5.89 -15.01
C ALA A 38 11.02 4.58 -14.59
N LEU A 39 10.20 3.99 -15.46
CA LEU A 39 9.58 2.69 -15.24
C LEU A 39 10.61 1.59 -15.05
N SER A 40 11.68 1.57 -15.86
CA SER A 40 12.77 0.60 -15.74
C SER A 40 13.50 0.70 -14.41
N LEU A 41 13.71 1.91 -13.88
CA LEU A 41 14.32 2.12 -12.57
C LEU A 41 13.41 1.67 -11.42
N ILE A 42 12.10 1.93 -11.53
CA ILE A 42 11.11 1.49 -10.53
C ILE A 42 11.04 -0.05 -10.49
N ILE A 43 10.89 -0.68 -11.65
CA ILE A 43 10.84 -2.15 -11.77
C ILE A 43 12.18 -2.76 -11.34
N GLY A 44 13.31 -2.17 -11.74
CA GLY A 44 14.64 -2.64 -11.34
C GLY A 44 14.85 -2.63 -9.83
N ARG A 45 14.41 -1.57 -9.14
CA ARG A 45 14.45 -1.50 -7.67
C ARG A 45 13.48 -2.49 -7.01
N SER A 46 12.28 -2.66 -7.57
CA SER A 46 11.27 -3.59 -7.05
C SER A 46 11.70 -5.07 -7.17
N VAL A 47 12.20 -5.48 -8.34
CA VAL A 47 12.63 -6.86 -8.60
C VAL A 47 13.90 -7.21 -7.81
N SER A 48 14.85 -6.27 -7.71
CA SER A 48 16.09 -6.51 -6.96
C SER A 48 15.83 -6.77 -5.48
N GLY A 49 14.83 -6.10 -4.87
CA GLY A 49 14.43 -6.35 -3.49
C GLY A 49 13.83 -7.75 -3.30
N SER A 50 12.88 -8.13 -4.15
CA SER A 50 12.20 -9.43 -4.06
C SER A 50 13.14 -10.62 -4.31
N LEU A 51 14.10 -10.50 -5.23
CA LEU A 51 15.06 -11.57 -5.50
C LEU A 51 16.03 -11.83 -4.34
N GLN A 52 16.43 -10.80 -3.59
CA GLN A 52 17.27 -10.97 -2.40
C GLN A 52 16.57 -11.81 -1.33
N GLN A 53 15.26 -11.64 -1.18
CA GLN A 53 14.43 -12.40 -0.25
C GLN A 53 14.30 -13.87 -0.66
N ILE A 54 14.23 -14.15 -1.97
CA ILE A 54 14.22 -15.51 -2.49
C ILE A 54 15.61 -16.14 -2.33
N ILE A 55 16.69 -15.41 -2.57
CA ILE A 55 18.07 -15.90 -2.41
C ILE A 55 18.38 -16.23 -0.95
N SER A 56 17.97 -15.39 0.00
CA SER A 56 18.12 -15.68 1.43
C SER A 56 17.29 -16.90 1.84
N SER A 57 16.06 -17.00 1.34
CA SER A 57 15.20 -18.17 1.57
C SER A 57 15.82 -19.47 1.03
N LEU A 58 16.35 -19.45 -0.20
CA LEU A 58 17.02 -20.60 -0.80
C LEU A 58 18.32 -20.97 -0.08
N ARG A 59 19.08 -19.98 0.40
CA ARG A 59 20.29 -20.19 1.20
C ARG A 59 19.96 -20.84 2.55
N ASN A 60 18.88 -20.40 3.21
CA ASN A 60 18.40 -20.94 4.48
C ASN A 60 17.77 -22.34 4.31
N MET A 61 17.17 -22.61 3.14
CA MET A 61 16.71 -23.97 2.78
C MET A 61 17.89 -24.92 2.51
N ALA A 62 18.95 -24.43 1.88
CA ALA A 62 20.16 -25.21 1.61
C ALA A 62 21.05 -25.44 2.85
N SER A 63 20.94 -24.61 3.89
CA SER A 63 21.66 -24.78 5.16
C SER A 63 21.00 -25.79 6.11
N GLY A 64 19.80 -26.30 5.79
CA GLY A 64 19.13 -27.34 6.57
C GLY A 64 18.29 -26.85 7.76
N GLU A 65 18.03 -25.55 7.86
CA GLU A 65 17.17 -24.93 8.89
C GLU A 65 15.70 -24.80 8.44
N GLY A 66 15.27 -25.66 7.51
CA GLY A 66 13.97 -25.62 6.84
C GLY A 66 12.76 -25.75 7.77
N ASP A 67 12.44 -24.67 8.46
CA ASP A 67 11.15 -24.42 9.08
C ASP A 67 10.23 -23.84 7.99
N LEU A 68 9.43 -24.71 7.38
CA LEU A 68 8.40 -24.35 6.40
C LEU A 68 7.15 -23.73 7.05
N THR A 69 7.20 -23.41 8.35
CA THR A 69 6.22 -22.50 8.94
C THR A 69 6.52 -21.12 8.37
N TYR A 70 5.68 -20.65 7.46
CA TYR A 70 5.79 -19.34 6.81
C TYR A 70 5.77 -18.21 7.85
N ARG A 71 6.91 -17.93 8.47
CA ARG A 71 7.17 -16.68 9.17
C ARG A 71 7.49 -15.68 8.08
N ILE A 72 6.48 -14.90 7.71
CA ILE A 72 6.74 -13.65 7.02
C ILE A 72 7.73 -12.90 7.91
N GLU A 73 8.97 -12.76 7.46
CA GLU A 73 9.91 -11.81 8.07
C GLU A 73 9.29 -10.42 7.85
N TYR A 74 8.56 -9.99 8.87
CA TYR A 74 7.70 -8.84 8.83
C TYR A 74 8.47 -7.63 9.35
N THR A 75 8.95 -6.79 8.44
CA THR A 75 9.36 -5.42 8.76
C THR A 75 8.13 -4.50 8.93
N GLY A 76 6.96 -5.02 9.31
CA GLY A 76 5.71 -4.30 9.16
C GLY A 76 5.07 -3.76 10.45
N LYS A 77 5.81 -3.60 11.55
CA LYS A 77 5.29 -2.78 12.66
C LYS A 77 4.73 -1.45 12.15
N ASP A 78 5.36 -0.89 11.12
CA ASP A 78 4.94 0.35 10.48
C ASP A 78 3.68 0.22 9.61
N GLU A 79 3.46 -0.90 8.90
CA GLU A 79 2.36 -1.06 7.93
C GLU A 79 1.00 -1.27 8.63
N LEU A 80 0.96 -2.16 9.63
CA LEU A 80 -0.24 -2.34 10.45
C LEU A 80 -0.50 -1.10 11.31
N ARG A 81 0.54 -0.44 11.81
CA ARG A 81 0.38 0.87 12.48
C ARG A 81 -0.27 1.87 11.55
N ASP A 82 0.21 1.95 10.32
CA ASP A 82 -0.30 2.92 9.35
C ASP A 82 -1.72 2.58 8.92
N LEU A 83 -2.10 1.30 8.85
CA LEU A 83 -3.48 0.89 8.66
C LEU A 83 -4.39 1.31 9.84
N TYR A 84 -3.99 0.94 11.06
CA TYR A 84 -4.77 1.22 12.28
C TYR A 84 -4.75 2.70 12.69
N LEU A 85 -3.91 3.53 12.10
CA LEU A 85 -3.88 4.99 12.28
C LEU A 85 -4.35 5.77 11.03
N ASN A 86 -5.06 5.12 10.09
CA ASN A 86 -5.61 5.75 8.87
C ASN A 86 -4.57 6.51 8.03
N ARG A 87 -3.34 6.01 7.98
CA ARG A 87 -2.25 6.48 7.11
C ARG A 87 -2.14 5.65 5.83
N SER A 88 -2.58 4.39 5.88
CA SER A 88 -2.75 3.51 4.73
C SER A 88 -4.15 2.91 4.70
N LYS A 89 -4.61 2.56 3.49
CA LYS A 89 -5.85 1.79 3.26
C LYS A 89 -5.58 0.43 2.60
N ALA A 90 -4.31 0.07 2.43
CA ALA A 90 -3.91 -1.13 1.73
C ALA A 90 -2.84 -1.90 2.52
N LEU A 91 -2.89 -3.22 2.34
CA LEU A 91 -1.84 -4.15 2.74
C LEU A 91 -0.61 -4.02 1.83
N PRO A 92 0.55 -4.58 2.22
CA PRO A 92 1.79 -4.53 1.43
C PRO A 92 1.67 -5.16 0.04
N ASN A 93 0.76 -6.11 -0.12
CA ASN A 93 0.44 -6.73 -1.40
C ASN A 93 -0.50 -5.89 -2.29
N GLY A 94 -0.85 -4.66 -1.88
CA GLY A 94 -1.74 -3.75 -2.59
C GLY A 94 -3.23 -4.03 -2.40
N GLN A 95 -3.62 -5.04 -1.63
CA GLN A 95 -5.03 -5.32 -1.35
C GLN A 95 -5.61 -4.29 -0.38
N SER A 96 -6.83 -3.81 -0.66
CA SER A 96 -7.54 -2.92 0.27
C SER A 96 -7.82 -3.63 1.60
N ALA A 97 -7.59 -2.90 2.68
CA ALA A 97 -7.72 -3.40 4.04
C ALA A 97 -8.77 -2.62 4.82
N LYS A 98 -9.62 -3.34 5.56
CA LYS A 98 -10.63 -2.78 6.44
C LYS A 98 -10.36 -3.24 7.88
N PRO A 99 -9.69 -2.41 8.70
CA PRO A 99 -9.40 -2.79 10.08
C PRO A 99 -10.69 -2.87 10.91
N PHE A 100 -10.69 -3.78 11.86
CA PHE A 100 -11.66 -3.90 12.94
C PHE A 100 -10.94 -3.88 14.29
N GLU A 101 -11.65 -3.46 15.32
CA GLU A 101 -11.16 -3.26 16.68
C GLU A 101 -11.89 -4.18 17.68
N LEU A 102 -11.20 -4.58 18.74
CA LEU A 102 -11.86 -5.10 19.92
C LEU A 102 -12.31 -3.93 20.83
N PRO A 103 -13.30 -4.14 21.72
CA PRO A 103 -13.79 -3.08 22.60
C PRO A 103 -12.69 -2.47 23.50
N GLU A 104 -12.84 -1.18 23.82
CA GLU A 104 -12.00 -0.48 24.81
C GLU A 104 -11.96 -1.27 26.14
N GLY A 105 -10.78 -1.38 26.75
CA GLY A 105 -10.58 -2.17 27.97
C GLY A 105 -10.38 -3.68 27.76
N ASN A 106 -10.42 -4.18 26.51
CA ASN A 106 -10.00 -5.54 26.21
C ASN A 106 -8.47 -5.71 26.32
N ALA A 107 -7.99 -6.79 26.96
CA ALA A 107 -6.57 -7.01 27.17
C ALA A 107 -5.78 -7.22 25.86
N THR A 108 -6.35 -7.97 24.90
CA THR A 108 -5.75 -8.21 23.58
C THR A 108 -5.66 -6.90 22.77
N ARG A 109 -6.65 -6.00 22.91
CA ARG A 109 -6.60 -4.65 22.34
C ARG A 109 -5.42 -3.85 22.89
N ALA A 110 -5.29 -3.81 24.21
CA ALA A 110 -4.23 -3.06 24.88
C ALA A 110 -2.84 -3.56 24.43
N GLU A 111 -2.66 -4.88 24.41
CA GLU A 111 -1.40 -5.50 23.99
C GLU A 111 -1.09 -5.23 22.50
N PHE A 112 -2.09 -5.39 21.62
CA PHE A 112 -1.92 -5.12 20.20
C PHE A 112 -1.46 -3.68 19.97
N HIS A 113 -2.13 -2.70 20.58
CA HIS A 113 -1.83 -1.30 20.33
C HIS A 113 -0.54 -0.82 20.98
N ASP A 114 -0.13 -1.40 22.11
CA ASP A 114 1.20 -1.20 22.67
C ASP A 114 2.28 -1.65 21.69
N LYS A 115 2.18 -2.88 21.17
CA LYS A 115 3.18 -3.47 20.28
C LYS A 115 3.19 -2.90 18.85
N VAL A 116 2.02 -2.54 18.32
CA VAL A 116 1.85 -2.13 16.91
C VAL A 116 1.82 -0.61 16.77
N THR A 117 0.99 0.06 17.57
CA THR A 117 0.80 1.52 17.40
C THR A 117 1.62 2.37 18.36
N GLY A 118 2.16 1.77 19.43
CA GLY A 118 2.82 2.48 20.53
C GLY A 118 1.86 3.43 21.27
N ARG A 119 0.56 3.09 21.31
CA ARG A 119 -0.48 3.94 21.91
C ARG A 119 -1.37 3.13 22.84
N ASN A 120 -1.75 3.72 23.96
CA ASN A 120 -2.81 3.18 24.82
C ASN A 120 -4.21 3.66 24.38
N ASP A 121 -5.26 3.10 24.99
CA ASP A 121 -6.67 3.41 24.67
C ASP A 121 -6.97 4.92 24.77
N ALA A 122 -6.49 5.59 25.82
CA ALA A 122 -6.70 7.03 25.99
C ALA A 122 -6.04 7.85 24.85
N GLN A 123 -4.84 7.48 24.43
CA GLN A 123 -4.13 8.13 23.32
C GLN A 123 -4.79 7.85 21.97
N LEU A 124 -5.35 6.67 21.76
CA LEU A 124 -6.11 6.31 20.55
C LEU A 124 -7.43 7.07 20.49
N LYS A 125 -8.14 7.17 21.61
CA LYS A 125 -9.37 7.95 21.73
C LYS A 125 -9.13 9.43 21.42
N ALA A 126 -8.07 10.01 21.98
CA ALA A 126 -7.68 11.38 21.68
C ALA A 126 -7.30 11.56 20.19
N PHE A 127 -6.54 10.62 19.63
CA PHE A 127 -6.18 10.63 18.21
C PHE A 127 -7.41 10.61 17.30
N TRP A 128 -8.34 9.68 17.53
CA TRP A 128 -9.54 9.54 16.71
C TRP A 128 -10.52 10.69 16.90
N SER A 129 -10.63 11.25 18.11
CA SER A 129 -11.39 12.47 18.35
C SER A 129 -10.90 13.63 17.46
N GLN A 130 -9.58 13.79 17.33
CA GLN A 130 -8.99 14.81 16.47
C GLN A 130 -9.24 14.53 14.98
N GLN A 131 -9.13 13.27 14.54
CA GLN A 131 -9.39 12.89 13.14
C GLN A 131 -10.86 13.14 12.74
N VAL A 132 -11.80 12.79 13.63
CA VAL A 132 -13.24 13.03 13.43
C VAL A 132 -13.53 14.52 13.40
N PHE A 133 -13.01 15.28 14.36
CA PHE A 133 -13.19 16.74 14.42
C PHE A 133 -12.66 17.46 13.17
N THR A 134 -11.54 16.99 12.62
CA THR A 134 -10.95 17.55 11.40
C THR A 134 -11.50 16.97 10.10
N GLY A 135 -12.47 16.04 10.18
CA GLY A 135 -13.09 15.40 9.01
C GLY A 135 -12.15 14.49 8.22
N ARG A 136 -11.05 14.04 8.81
CA ARG A 136 -9.99 13.26 8.14
C ARG A 136 -10.19 11.75 8.21
N GLY A 137 -11.11 11.28 9.05
CA GLY A 137 -11.43 9.87 9.14
C GLY A 137 -12.26 9.52 10.36
N GLN A 138 -12.61 8.25 10.46
CA GLN A 138 -13.31 7.65 11.60
C GLN A 138 -12.48 6.47 12.13
N PRO A 139 -12.59 6.17 13.44
CA PRO A 139 -11.98 4.98 13.99
C PRO A 139 -12.48 3.70 13.29
N PRO A 140 -11.71 2.61 13.30
CA PRO A 140 -12.17 1.33 12.81
C PRO A 140 -13.39 0.86 13.60
N ALA A 141 -14.22 0.03 12.96
CA ALA A 141 -15.43 -0.49 13.60
C ALA A 141 -15.08 -1.54 14.67
N GLU A 142 -15.83 -1.56 15.77
CA GLU A 142 -15.67 -2.55 16.83
C GLU A 142 -16.41 -3.85 16.50
N ALA A 143 -15.75 -4.98 16.75
CA ALA A 143 -16.31 -6.32 16.53
C ALA A 143 -16.96 -6.95 17.77
N GLY A 144 -16.92 -6.26 18.93
CA GLY A 144 -17.58 -6.65 20.18
C GLY A 144 -16.92 -7.81 20.96
N SER A 145 -16.35 -8.81 20.29
CA SER A 145 -15.65 -9.95 20.92
C SER A 145 -14.71 -10.65 19.95
N ALA A 146 -13.90 -11.61 20.41
CA ALA A 146 -13.06 -12.43 19.54
C ALA A 146 -13.88 -13.24 18.52
N SER A 147 -15.01 -13.82 18.94
CA SER A 147 -15.94 -14.52 18.03
C SER A 147 -16.55 -13.56 17.01
N GLY A 148 -16.98 -12.37 17.46
CA GLY A 148 -17.45 -11.31 16.57
C GLY A 148 -16.38 -10.84 15.58
N MET A 149 -15.13 -10.72 16.01
CA MET A 149 -13.99 -10.37 15.17
C MET A 149 -13.80 -11.40 14.06
N LYS A 150 -13.78 -12.70 14.40
CA LYS A 150 -13.70 -13.78 13.40
C LYS A 150 -14.84 -13.71 12.39
N ALA A 151 -16.07 -13.53 12.87
CA ALA A 151 -17.24 -13.41 12.00
C ALA A 151 -17.13 -12.22 11.03
N GLN A 152 -16.66 -11.06 11.51
CA GLN A 152 -16.45 -9.88 10.67
C GLN A 152 -15.34 -10.11 9.64
N VAL A 153 -14.20 -10.68 10.05
CA VAL A 153 -13.06 -10.96 9.17
C VAL A 153 -13.43 -11.99 8.10
N ALA A 154 -14.12 -13.07 8.47
CA ALA A 154 -14.52 -14.12 7.54
C ALA A 154 -15.58 -13.65 6.53
N SER A 155 -16.49 -12.75 6.93
CA SER A 155 -17.58 -12.29 6.08
C SER A 155 -17.25 -11.06 5.23
N THR A 156 -16.17 -10.34 5.54
CA THR A 156 -15.83 -9.07 4.89
C THR A 156 -14.52 -9.18 4.11
N PRO A 157 -14.56 -9.10 2.77
CA PRO A 157 -13.35 -9.08 1.96
C PRO A 157 -12.38 -7.97 2.38
N GLY A 158 -11.12 -8.34 2.61
CA GLY A 158 -10.07 -7.41 3.05
C GLY A 158 -10.18 -6.96 4.51
N ALA A 159 -11.10 -7.52 5.30
CA ALA A 159 -11.14 -7.22 6.72
C ALA A 159 -9.94 -7.80 7.46
N ILE A 160 -9.44 -7.03 8.42
CA ILE A 160 -8.31 -7.40 9.27
C ILE A 160 -8.68 -7.11 10.71
N GLY A 161 -8.30 -8.02 11.59
CA GLY A 161 -8.48 -7.92 13.02
C GLY A 161 -7.34 -8.59 13.75
N TYR A 162 -7.40 -8.51 15.08
CA TYR A 162 -6.51 -9.22 15.98
C TYR A 162 -7.35 -9.91 17.06
N ILE A 163 -6.90 -11.10 17.47
CA ILE A 163 -7.50 -11.94 18.52
C ILE A 163 -6.39 -12.66 19.27
N ASP A 164 -6.72 -13.27 20.41
CA ASP A 164 -5.78 -14.17 21.08
C ASP A 164 -5.50 -15.38 20.17
N SER A 165 -4.25 -15.85 20.17
CA SER A 165 -3.84 -17.04 19.44
C SER A 165 -4.66 -18.29 19.78
N ALA A 166 -5.17 -18.38 21.02
CA ALA A 166 -6.02 -19.48 21.48
C ALA A 166 -7.43 -19.44 20.85
N ASP A 167 -7.87 -18.29 20.36
CA ASP A 167 -9.18 -18.11 19.73
C ASP A 167 -9.14 -18.33 18.21
N VAL A 168 -7.95 -18.51 17.62
CA VAL A 168 -7.77 -18.74 16.18
C VAL A 168 -8.27 -20.12 15.80
N ASP A 169 -9.00 -20.19 14.70
CA ASP A 169 -9.45 -21.43 14.06
C ASP A 169 -9.38 -21.30 12.52
N ASP A 170 -9.79 -22.35 11.82
CA ASP A 170 -9.74 -22.44 10.36
C ASP A 170 -10.65 -21.43 9.63
N SER A 171 -11.48 -20.66 10.35
CA SER A 171 -12.34 -19.62 9.75
C SER A 171 -11.57 -18.36 9.37
N VAL A 172 -10.35 -18.19 9.88
CA VAL A 172 -9.53 -16.99 9.66
C VAL A 172 -8.11 -17.35 9.25
N LYS A 173 -7.52 -16.51 8.39
CA LYS A 173 -6.12 -16.64 8.00
C LYS A 173 -5.23 -15.78 8.89
N VAL A 174 -4.30 -16.40 9.60
CA VAL A 174 -3.27 -15.68 10.36
C VAL A 174 -2.28 -15.03 9.40
N ILE A 175 -2.09 -13.72 9.54
CA ILE A 175 -1.15 -12.93 8.72
C ILE A 175 0.05 -12.42 9.53
N LEU A 176 -0.05 -12.38 10.87
CA LEU A 176 1.02 -11.96 11.77
C LEU A 176 0.86 -12.62 13.15
N THR A 177 1.98 -13.00 13.76
CA THR A 177 2.09 -13.31 15.19
C THR A 177 3.30 -12.54 15.73
N PRO A 178 3.11 -11.48 16.55
CA PRO A 178 4.18 -10.61 17.00
C PRO A 178 5.08 -11.22 18.08
#